data_AF-A0A2K9FDC8-F1
#
_entry.id   AF-A0A2K9FDC8-F1
#
_cell.length_a   1.000
_cell.length_b   1.000
_cell.length_c   1.000
_cell.angle_alpha   90.00
_cell.angle_beta   90.00
_cell.angle_gamma   90.00
#
_symmetry.space_group_name_H-M   'P 1'
#
loop_
_entity.id
_entity.type
_entity.pdbx_description
1 polymer ?
#
loop_
_entity_poly.entity_id
_entity_poly.type
_entity_poly.pdbx_seq_one_letter_code
_entity_poly.pdbx_strand_id
1 'polypeptide(L)'
;MSPASPILPCHYAGSAHDDLARQVARIASQIAPVVEDATALRLPPGVEIHLVTRRGWIRRTRKYAERIAREDLAAYGPDRAALTWLNRRLKADKTSWLDIASTLHTEHGPARVLLCPLGLKHAGWYHHQPRLVEVIVRELCQVAQHHASSDTLLGAVNTSMATRRGVSDRALRPVVQGHATWCAEKVMAERYGEHTRGGLTKPPSRRHARRARSAGCRQERRDNDAGTGFVTHVLTGAGKRPALDVGQFNVLFSAFTLMPSPAELAAPDTWLDRVQPVWDRDHSAR
;
A
#
# COMPACT_ATOMS: atom_id res chain seq x y z
N MET A 1 6.61 28.02 1.94
CA MET A 1 6.45 26.63 1.44
C MET A 1 7.82 25.99 1.42
N SER A 2 8.07 24.98 2.25
CA SER A 2 9.33 24.23 2.19
C SER A 2 9.38 23.46 0.86
N PRO A 3 10.54 23.41 0.16
CA PRO A 3 10.65 22.65 -1.08
C PRO A 3 10.31 21.18 -0.79
N ALA A 4 9.48 20.59 -1.65
CA ALA A 4 9.17 19.16 -1.57
C ALA A 4 10.47 18.36 -1.57
N SER A 5 10.61 17.44 -0.62
CA SER A 5 11.81 16.59 -0.55
C SER A 5 11.94 15.79 -1.85
N PRO A 6 13.13 15.75 -2.49
CA PRO A 6 13.27 15.12 -3.79
C PRO A 6 12.98 13.61 -3.69
N ILE A 7 12.16 13.10 -4.59
CA ILE A 7 12.03 11.65 -4.80
C ILE A 7 13.25 11.17 -5.57
N LEU A 8 13.89 10.13 -5.04
CA LEU A 8 15.14 9.57 -5.55
C LEU A 8 14.84 8.30 -6.38
N PRO A 9 14.85 8.36 -7.72
CA PRO A 9 14.75 7.16 -8.54
C PRO A 9 16.06 6.36 -8.45
N CYS A 10 15.97 5.10 -8.05
CA CYS A 10 17.12 4.19 -8.01
C CYS A 10 17.02 3.15 -9.14
N HIS A 11 17.88 3.25 -10.14
CA HIS A 11 17.80 2.43 -11.34
C HIS A 11 18.73 1.21 -11.30
N TYR A 12 18.16 0.01 -11.12
CA TYR A 12 18.88 -1.27 -11.10
C TYR A 12 18.34 -2.29 -12.11
N ALA A 13 17.52 -1.85 -13.07
CA ALA A 13 16.86 -2.74 -14.02
C ALA A 13 17.68 -2.96 -15.31
N GLY A 14 18.69 -2.13 -15.57
CA GLY A 14 19.52 -2.15 -16.77
C GLY A 14 19.05 -1.15 -17.83
N SER A 15 19.97 -0.73 -18.70
CA SER A 15 19.80 0.41 -19.62
C SER A 15 18.59 0.34 -20.56
N ALA A 16 18.11 -0.87 -20.89
CA ALA A 16 16.87 -1.07 -21.64
C ALA A 16 15.60 -0.50 -20.96
N HIS A 17 15.72 -0.04 -19.71
CA HIS A 17 14.66 0.50 -18.88
C HIS A 17 14.90 1.97 -18.47
N ASP A 18 15.87 2.66 -19.08
CA ASP A 18 16.21 4.06 -18.75
C ASP A 18 15.04 5.02 -18.98
N ASP A 19 14.30 4.85 -20.08
CA ASP A 19 13.11 5.66 -20.37
C ASP A 19 12.03 5.50 -19.30
N LEU A 20 11.78 4.26 -18.88
CA LEU A 20 10.83 3.98 -17.81
C LEU A 20 11.31 4.60 -16.50
N ALA A 21 12.61 4.54 -16.19
CA ALA A 21 13.18 5.16 -14.99
C ALA A 21 12.96 6.68 -14.98
N ARG A 22 13.25 7.35 -16.10
CA ARG A 22 12.99 8.79 -16.28
C ARG A 22 11.49 9.12 -16.17
N GLN A 23 10.63 8.28 -16.76
CA GLN A 23 9.19 8.47 -16.69
C GLN A 23 8.66 8.33 -15.26
N VAL A 24 9.10 7.29 -14.53
CA VAL A 24 8.73 7.07 -13.12
C VAL A 24 9.19 8.23 -12.25
N ALA A 25 10.44 8.70 -12.43
CA ALA A 25 10.96 9.86 -11.70
C ALA A 25 10.09 11.11 -11.92
N ARG A 26 9.79 11.43 -13.19
CA ARG A 26 8.93 12.58 -13.52
C ARG A 26 7.53 12.45 -12.93
N ILE A 27 6.91 11.28 -13.05
CA ILE A 27 5.57 11.05 -12.49
C ILE A 27 5.60 11.21 -10.97
N ALA A 28 6.57 10.60 -10.30
CA ALA A 28 6.65 10.64 -8.85
C ALA A 28 6.83 12.06 -8.35
N SER A 29 7.74 12.86 -8.92
CA SER A 29 7.92 14.26 -8.52
C SER A 29 6.69 15.12 -8.72
N GLN A 30 5.89 14.85 -9.77
CA GLN A 30 4.64 15.58 -10.03
C GLN A 30 3.52 15.15 -9.08
N ILE A 31 3.47 13.88 -8.73
CA ILE A 31 2.35 13.28 -7.97
C ILE A 31 2.56 13.38 -6.46
N ALA A 32 3.80 13.44 -5.98
CA ALA A 32 4.12 13.56 -4.56
C ALA A 32 3.28 14.63 -3.83
N PRO A 33 3.26 15.91 -4.25
CA PRO A 33 2.45 16.93 -3.58
C PRO A 33 0.95 16.62 -3.64
N VAL A 34 0.47 16.10 -4.77
CA VAL A 34 -0.95 15.74 -4.95
C VAL A 34 -1.37 14.61 -3.99
N VAL A 35 -0.48 13.65 -3.73
CA VAL A 35 -0.73 12.59 -2.74
C VAL A 35 -0.78 13.17 -1.33
N GLU A 36 0.15 14.06 -0.98
CA GLU A 36 0.14 14.70 0.35
C GLU A 36 -1.14 15.51 0.55
N ASP A 37 -1.55 16.29 -0.45
CA ASP A 37 -2.76 17.11 -0.38
C ASP A 37 -4.02 16.24 -0.32
N ALA A 38 -4.11 15.19 -1.15
CA ALA A 38 -5.27 14.31 -1.20
C ALA A 38 -5.47 13.50 0.09
N THR A 39 -4.36 13.13 0.75
CA THR A 39 -4.38 12.25 1.93
C THR A 39 -4.14 12.98 3.24
N ALA A 40 -3.77 14.26 3.23
CA ALA A 40 -3.29 14.99 4.41
C ALA A 40 -2.12 14.28 5.15
N LEU A 41 -1.39 13.37 4.48
CA LEU A 41 -0.22 12.68 5.02
C LEU A 41 1.05 13.24 4.38
N ARG A 42 2.10 13.42 5.18
CA ARG A 42 3.41 13.82 4.66
C ARG A 42 4.21 12.62 4.18
N LEU A 43 4.89 12.78 3.05
CA LEU A 43 5.92 11.86 2.61
C LEU A 43 7.20 12.11 3.43
N PRO A 44 7.95 11.06 3.77
CA PRO A 44 9.26 11.21 4.40
C PRO A 44 10.24 11.87 3.42
N PRO A 45 11.27 12.58 3.92
CA PRO A 45 12.31 13.11 3.06
C PRO A 45 13.06 11.98 2.33
N GLY A 46 13.34 12.19 1.05
CA GLY A 46 14.17 11.27 0.26
C GLY A 46 13.49 9.94 -0.11
N VAL A 47 12.18 9.92 -0.40
CA VAL A 47 11.48 8.72 -0.88
C VAL A 47 12.23 8.09 -2.05
N GLU A 48 12.56 6.80 -1.95
CA GLU A 48 13.26 6.07 -3.01
C GLU A 48 12.31 5.15 -3.80
N ILE A 49 12.36 5.23 -5.14
CA ILE A 49 11.66 4.30 -6.04
C ILE A 49 12.68 3.48 -6.82
N HIS A 50 12.73 2.18 -6.52
CA HIS A 50 13.71 1.23 -7.04
C HIS A 50 13.16 0.47 -8.23
N LEU A 51 13.65 0.76 -9.43
CA LEU A 51 13.39 -0.09 -10.59
C LEU A 51 14.35 -1.28 -10.54
N VAL A 52 13.79 -2.48 -10.37
CA VAL A 52 14.60 -3.69 -10.13
C VAL A 52 14.32 -4.78 -11.15
N THR A 53 15.35 -5.56 -11.48
CA THR A 53 15.15 -6.81 -12.24
C THR A 53 14.30 -7.80 -11.44
N ARG A 54 13.73 -8.80 -12.12
CA ARG A 54 13.02 -9.92 -11.46
C ARG A 54 13.84 -10.58 -10.34
N ARG A 55 15.14 -10.81 -10.56
CA ARG A 55 16.03 -11.38 -9.54
C ARG A 55 16.22 -10.41 -8.37
N GLY A 56 16.37 -9.12 -8.68
CA GLY A 56 16.47 -8.06 -7.69
C GLY A 56 15.21 -7.90 -6.82
N TRP A 57 14.03 -8.10 -7.41
CA TRP A 57 12.74 -8.14 -6.70
C TRP A 57 12.71 -9.29 -5.69
N ILE A 58 12.83 -10.54 -6.19
CA ILE A 58 12.80 -11.77 -5.38
C ILE A 58 13.77 -11.65 -4.19
N ARG A 59 15.02 -11.24 -4.46
CA ARG A 59 16.02 -11.07 -3.41
C ARG A 59 15.61 -10.07 -2.33
N ARG A 60 15.05 -8.91 -2.70
CA ARG A 60 14.66 -7.86 -1.75
C ARG A 60 13.41 -8.25 -0.96
N THR A 61 12.39 -8.80 -1.63
CA THR A 61 11.18 -9.30 -0.96
C THR A 61 11.48 -10.45 0.00
N ARG A 62 12.37 -11.37 -0.39
CA ARG A 62 12.88 -12.42 0.50
C ARG A 62 13.58 -11.86 1.73
N LYS A 63 14.56 -10.96 1.54
CA LYS A 63 15.27 -10.31 2.66
C LYS A 63 14.31 -9.59 3.60
N TYR A 64 13.33 -8.89 3.04
CA TYR A 64 12.29 -8.21 3.80
C TYR A 64 11.45 -9.19 4.64
N ALA A 65 10.99 -10.29 4.03
CA ALA A 65 10.21 -11.32 4.74
C ALA A 65 11.02 -12.01 5.86
N GLU A 66 12.29 -12.33 5.59
CA GLU A 66 13.21 -12.91 6.57
C GLU A 66 13.45 -11.97 7.75
N ARG A 67 13.60 -10.66 7.49
CA ARG A 67 13.74 -9.63 8.53
C ARG A 67 12.51 -9.55 9.42
N ILE A 68 11.32 -9.42 8.82
CA ILE A 68 10.05 -9.38 9.56
C ILE A 68 9.89 -10.62 10.45
N ALA A 69 10.20 -11.81 9.93
CA ALA A 69 10.14 -13.03 10.71
C ALA A 69 11.15 -13.01 11.87
N ARG A 70 12.35 -12.49 11.66
CA ARG A 70 13.36 -12.33 12.71
C ARG A 70 12.90 -11.35 13.80
N GLU A 71 12.32 -10.22 13.42
CA GLU A 71 11.77 -9.23 14.35
C GLU A 71 10.60 -9.81 15.17
N ASP A 72 9.69 -10.53 14.52
CA ASP A 72 8.60 -11.26 15.19
C ASP A 72 9.16 -12.29 16.19
N LEU A 73 10.18 -13.06 15.80
CA LEU A 73 10.82 -14.06 16.68
C LEU A 73 11.56 -13.42 17.85
N ALA A 74 12.22 -12.28 17.64
CA ALA A 74 12.93 -11.56 18.69
C ALA A 74 11.97 -10.95 19.72
N ALA A 75 10.85 -10.37 19.25
CA ALA A 75 9.88 -9.71 20.13
C ALA A 75 8.97 -10.70 20.87
N TYR A 76 8.61 -11.82 20.24
CA TYR A 76 7.59 -12.73 20.77
C TYR A 76 8.09 -14.14 21.04
N GLY A 77 9.34 -14.45 20.73
CA GLY A 77 9.90 -15.80 20.85
C GLY A 77 9.52 -16.73 19.69
N PRO A 78 10.00 -17.99 19.72
CA PRO A 78 9.80 -18.96 18.65
C PRO A 78 8.30 -19.31 18.45
N ASP A 79 7.89 -19.36 17.18
CA ASP A 79 6.56 -19.83 16.79
C ASP A 79 6.62 -20.59 15.45
N ARG A 80 6.01 -21.77 15.43
CA ARG A 80 5.87 -22.60 14.24
C ARG A 80 4.99 -21.93 13.18
N ALA A 81 4.04 -21.08 13.59
CA ALA A 81 3.24 -20.27 12.67
C ALA A 81 4.11 -19.26 11.91
N ALA A 82 5.10 -18.65 12.57
CA ALA A 82 6.04 -17.73 11.93
C ALA A 82 6.93 -18.41 10.88
N LEU A 83 7.47 -19.59 11.21
CA LEU A 83 8.22 -20.39 10.24
C LEU A 83 7.34 -20.84 9.05
N THR A 84 6.10 -21.22 9.31
CA THR A 84 5.14 -21.60 8.27
C THR A 84 4.79 -20.42 7.38
N TRP A 85 4.54 -19.25 7.97
CA TRP A 85 4.27 -18.00 7.26
C TRP A 85 5.45 -17.59 6.38
N LEU A 86 6.68 -17.60 6.94
CA LEU A 86 7.90 -17.28 6.19
C LEU A 86 8.06 -18.23 5.01
N ASN A 87 7.95 -19.54 5.25
CA ASN A 87 8.04 -20.55 4.19
C ASN A 87 6.98 -20.35 3.09
N ARG A 88 5.75 -20.00 3.45
CA ARG A 88 4.69 -19.66 2.48
C ARG A 88 5.06 -18.41 1.67
N ARG A 89 5.54 -17.35 2.34
CA ARG A 89 5.96 -16.09 1.70
C ARG A 89 7.10 -16.32 0.71
N LEU A 90 8.12 -17.08 1.12
CA LEU A 90 9.28 -17.43 0.28
C LEU A 90 8.89 -18.34 -0.90
N LYS A 91 7.92 -19.25 -0.72
CA LYS A 91 7.40 -20.07 -1.82
C LYS A 91 6.56 -19.25 -2.82
N ALA A 92 5.73 -18.32 -2.33
CA ALA A 92 4.92 -17.41 -3.15
C ALA A 92 5.78 -16.47 -4.01
N ASP A 93 7.03 -16.22 -3.60
CA ASP A 93 7.98 -15.32 -4.26
C ASP A 93 8.35 -15.74 -5.70
N LYS A 94 8.11 -16.99 -6.10
CA LYS A 94 8.37 -17.46 -7.48
C LYS A 94 7.57 -16.70 -8.55
N THR A 95 6.43 -16.13 -8.17
CA THR A 95 5.57 -15.34 -9.07
C THR A 95 5.23 -13.96 -8.52
N SER A 96 5.67 -13.59 -7.30
CA SER A 96 5.44 -12.27 -6.68
C SER A 96 5.97 -11.10 -7.52
N TRP A 97 7.00 -11.31 -8.33
CA TRP A 97 7.54 -10.27 -9.22
C TRP A 97 6.55 -9.84 -10.32
N LEU A 98 5.46 -10.59 -10.51
CA LEU A 98 4.34 -10.18 -11.35
C LEU A 98 3.42 -9.18 -10.62
N ASP A 99 3.60 -9.01 -9.31
CA ASP A 99 3.11 -7.85 -8.58
C ASP A 99 4.00 -6.69 -9.01
N ILE A 100 3.34 -5.68 -9.56
CA ILE A 100 3.97 -4.68 -10.40
C ILE A 100 4.81 -3.71 -9.56
N ALA A 101 4.33 -3.42 -8.36
CA ALA A 101 4.99 -2.59 -7.36
C ALA A 101 4.73 -3.11 -5.94
N SER A 102 5.60 -2.73 -5.01
CA SER A 102 5.47 -3.05 -3.59
C SER A 102 6.26 -2.06 -2.75
N THR A 103 5.65 -1.58 -1.67
CA THR A 103 6.32 -0.77 -0.64
C THR A 103 6.91 -1.68 0.43
N LEU A 104 8.20 -1.51 0.75
CA LEU A 104 8.95 -2.33 1.71
C LEU A 104 9.79 -1.44 2.65
N HIS A 105 9.99 -1.87 3.90
CA HIS A 105 11.02 -1.26 4.76
C HIS A 105 12.43 -1.71 4.37
N THR A 106 13.38 -0.82 4.63
CA THR A 106 14.79 -1.17 4.73
C THR A 106 15.23 -1.29 6.18
N GLU A 107 16.38 -1.93 6.40
CA GLU A 107 16.89 -2.25 7.74
C GLU A 107 17.14 -1.00 8.60
N HIS A 108 17.48 0.14 7.98
CA HIS A 108 17.85 1.38 8.66
C HIS A 108 17.37 2.64 7.93
N GLY A 109 16.25 2.57 7.21
CA GLY A 109 15.83 3.69 6.38
C GLY A 109 14.35 3.69 6.03
N PRO A 110 13.88 4.80 5.44
CA PRO A 110 12.47 5.00 5.12
C PRO A 110 11.93 3.89 4.22
N ALA A 111 10.61 3.72 4.22
CA ALA A 111 9.94 2.84 3.28
C ALA A 111 10.36 3.16 1.84
N ARG A 112 10.62 2.12 1.04
CA ARG A 112 11.04 2.22 -0.35
C ARG A 112 10.03 1.52 -1.24
N VAL A 113 9.82 2.08 -2.42
CA VAL A 113 8.97 1.47 -3.44
C VAL A 113 9.84 0.60 -4.35
N LEU A 114 9.48 -0.67 -4.51
CA LEU A 114 10.01 -1.51 -5.58
C LEU A 114 9.07 -1.45 -6.78
N LEU A 115 9.63 -1.32 -7.98
CA LEU A 115 8.91 -1.43 -9.24
C LEU A 115 9.60 -2.48 -10.12
N CYS A 116 8.83 -3.41 -10.67
CA CYS A 116 9.35 -4.48 -11.53
C CYS A 116 9.00 -4.19 -13.01
N PRO A 117 9.95 -3.72 -13.84
CA PRO A 117 9.69 -3.42 -15.24
C PRO A 117 9.18 -4.65 -16.02
N LEU A 118 9.66 -5.85 -15.69
CA LEU A 118 9.16 -7.08 -16.30
C LEU A 118 7.72 -7.38 -15.88
N GLY A 119 7.36 -7.15 -14.61
CA GLY A 119 5.98 -7.24 -14.12
C GLY A 119 5.04 -6.30 -14.88
N LEU A 120 5.46 -5.03 -15.07
CA LEU A 120 4.75 -4.04 -15.88
C LEU A 120 4.53 -4.49 -17.33
N LYS A 121 5.55 -5.08 -17.98
CA LYS A 121 5.41 -5.63 -19.34
C LYS A 121 4.36 -6.75 -19.37
N HIS A 122 4.43 -7.67 -18.42
CA HIS A 122 3.51 -8.80 -18.34
C HIS A 122 2.06 -8.39 -18.03
N ALA A 123 1.86 -7.26 -17.35
CA ALA A 123 0.57 -6.66 -17.09
C ALA A 123 0.01 -5.80 -18.24
N GLY A 124 0.86 -5.44 -19.21
CA GLY A 124 0.48 -4.52 -20.30
C GLY A 124 0.54 -3.03 -19.93
N TRP A 125 1.24 -2.69 -18.83
CA TRP A 125 1.27 -1.34 -18.24
C TRP A 125 2.57 -0.59 -18.51
N TYR A 126 3.58 -1.27 -19.06
CA TYR A 126 4.93 -0.73 -19.22
C TYR A 126 5.00 0.62 -19.94
N HIS A 127 4.12 0.86 -20.91
CA HIS A 127 4.02 2.15 -21.63
C HIS A 127 2.70 2.89 -21.35
N HIS A 128 1.87 2.40 -20.42
CA HIS A 128 0.54 2.95 -20.18
C HIS A 128 0.59 4.01 -19.07
N GLN A 129 0.83 5.26 -19.44
CA GLN A 129 1.06 6.35 -18.48
C GLN A 129 -0.01 6.47 -17.38
N PRO A 130 -1.33 6.45 -17.66
CA PRO A 130 -2.34 6.47 -16.59
C PRO A 130 -2.19 5.34 -15.56
N ARG A 131 -1.76 4.14 -15.98
CA ARG A 131 -1.57 3.00 -15.07
C ARG A 131 -0.29 3.13 -14.27
N LEU A 132 0.75 3.73 -14.86
CA LEU A 132 1.98 4.06 -14.12
C LEU A 132 1.70 5.12 -13.05
N VAL A 133 0.89 6.14 -13.36
CA VAL A 133 0.44 7.15 -12.38
C VAL A 133 -0.35 6.48 -11.26
N GLU A 134 -1.37 5.69 -11.59
CA GLU A 134 -2.18 4.95 -10.60
C GLU A 134 -1.30 4.13 -9.63
N VAL A 135 -0.35 3.36 -10.17
CA VAL A 135 0.58 2.57 -9.34
C VAL A 135 1.45 3.47 -8.46
N ILE A 136 2.04 4.53 -9.01
CA ILE A 136 2.92 5.42 -8.25
C ILE A 136 2.15 6.14 -7.13
N VAL A 137 0.92 6.58 -7.38
CA VAL A 137 0.04 7.16 -6.34
C VAL A 137 -0.16 6.17 -5.20
N ARG A 138 -0.55 4.92 -5.50
CA ARG A 138 -0.80 3.89 -4.48
C ARG A 138 0.42 3.61 -3.62
N GLU A 139 1.61 3.56 -4.23
CA GLU A 139 2.84 3.27 -3.49
C GLU A 139 3.30 4.48 -2.66
N LEU A 140 3.18 5.71 -3.19
CA LEU A 140 3.49 6.91 -2.42
C LEU A 140 2.53 7.09 -1.24
N CYS A 141 1.24 6.82 -1.41
CA CYS A 141 0.27 6.82 -0.31
C CYS A 141 0.69 5.83 0.79
N GLN A 142 1.11 4.62 0.42
CA GLN A 142 1.61 3.63 1.39
C GLN A 142 2.88 4.11 2.11
N VAL A 143 3.82 4.73 1.40
CA VAL A 143 5.00 5.33 2.03
C VAL A 143 4.59 6.40 3.05
N ALA A 144 3.62 7.27 2.72
CA ALA A 144 3.11 8.29 3.65
C ALA A 144 2.41 7.68 4.87
N GLN A 145 1.58 6.65 4.68
CA GLN A 145 0.93 5.89 5.76
C GLN A 145 1.97 5.28 6.72
N HIS A 146 3.04 4.70 6.17
CA HIS A 146 4.11 4.13 6.97
C HIS A 146 4.87 5.20 7.76
N HIS A 147 5.20 6.31 7.11
CA HIS A 147 5.88 7.41 7.79
C HIS A 147 5.04 7.98 8.95
N ALA A 148 3.74 8.20 8.73
CA ALA A 148 2.81 8.66 9.76
C ALA A 148 2.66 7.67 10.94
N SER A 149 2.88 6.37 10.69
CA SER A 149 2.86 5.33 11.73
C SER A 149 4.15 5.20 12.54
N SER A 150 5.13 6.10 12.35
CA SER A 150 6.50 5.93 12.87
C SER A 150 7.08 4.55 12.49
N ASP A 151 6.82 4.12 11.25
CA ASP A 151 7.27 2.84 10.67
C ASP A 151 6.77 1.56 11.36
N THR A 152 5.75 1.65 12.23
CA THR A 152 5.18 0.46 12.90
C THR A 152 4.15 -0.29 12.05
N LEU A 153 3.45 0.42 11.14
CA LEU A 153 2.32 -0.12 10.39
C LEU A 153 2.69 -1.28 9.47
N LEU A 154 3.80 -1.18 8.73
CA LEU A 154 4.14 -2.23 7.77
C LEU A 154 4.47 -3.56 8.48
N GLY A 155 5.10 -3.48 9.65
CA GLY A 155 5.35 -4.64 10.52
C GLY A 155 4.06 -5.26 11.03
N ALA A 156 3.10 -4.45 11.47
CA ALA A 156 1.78 -4.92 11.89
C ALA A 156 0.97 -5.54 10.73
N VAL A 157 1.03 -4.97 9.53
CA VAL A 157 0.37 -5.47 8.32
C VAL A 157 1.00 -6.77 7.80
N ASN A 158 2.31 -6.94 8.00
CA ASN A 158 3.09 -8.06 7.45
C ASN A 158 3.56 -9.07 8.50
N THR A 159 2.88 -9.19 9.62
CA THR A 159 3.28 -10.13 10.68
C THR A 159 2.66 -11.52 10.53
N SER A 160 3.35 -12.51 11.08
CA SER A 160 2.79 -13.85 11.35
C SER A 160 2.21 -13.98 12.77
N MET A 161 2.48 -12.99 13.62
CA MET A 161 2.19 -12.95 15.05
C MET A 161 1.04 -11.98 15.38
N ALA A 162 0.05 -11.87 14.50
CA ALA A 162 -1.01 -10.86 14.62
C ALA A 162 -1.74 -10.92 15.98
N THR A 163 -1.97 -12.13 16.49
CA THR A 163 -2.61 -12.34 17.80
C THR A 163 -1.75 -11.83 18.95
N ARG A 164 -0.44 -12.12 18.95
CA ARG A 164 0.48 -11.63 20.00
C ARG A 164 0.69 -10.12 19.93
N ARG A 165 0.55 -9.53 18.74
CA ARG A 165 0.55 -8.08 18.49
C ARG A 165 -0.80 -7.42 18.83
N GLY A 166 -1.83 -8.17 19.22
CA GLY A 166 -3.16 -7.63 19.51
C GLY A 166 -3.89 -7.04 18.30
N VAL A 167 -3.57 -7.51 17.08
CA VAL A 167 -4.14 -7.00 15.82
C VAL A 167 -4.83 -8.08 14.99
N SER A 168 -5.01 -9.29 15.52
CA SER A 168 -5.62 -10.41 14.77
C SER A 168 -7.11 -10.21 14.48
N ASP A 169 -7.80 -9.42 15.27
CA ASP A 169 -9.21 -9.04 15.10
C ASP A 169 -9.38 -7.78 14.23
N ARG A 170 -8.28 -7.20 13.73
CA ARG A 170 -8.26 -5.93 13.00
C ARG A 170 -7.92 -6.12 11.53
N ALA A 171 -8.63 -5.41 10.66
CA ALA A 171 -8.49 -5.49 9.23
C ALA A 171 -7.47 -4.49 8.67
N LEU A 172 -6.23 -4.51 9.21
CA LEU A 172 -5.17 -3.55 8.87
C LEU A 172 -4.88 -3.53 7.37
N ARG A 173 -4.62 -4.70 6.78
CA ARG A 173 -4.22 -4.79 5.36
C ARG A 173 -5.31 -4.28 4.40
N PRO A 174 -6.58 -4.73 4.52
CA PRO A 174 -7.69 -4.15 3.76
C PRO A 174 -7.75 -2.62 3.83
N VAL A 175 -7.67 -2.03 5.02
CA VAL A 175 -7.78 -0.57 5.19
C VAL A 175 -6.60 0.17 4.56
N VAL A 176 -5.38 -0.29 4.80
CA VAL A 176 -4.16 0.31 4.24
C VAL A 176 -4.20 0.32 2.71
N GLN A 177 -4.51 -0.84 2.11
CA GLN A 177 -4.59 -0.99 0.66
C GLN A 177 -5.80 -0.25 0.07
N GLY A 178 -6.94 -0.25 0.79
CA GLY A 178 -8.15 0.47 0.43
C GLY A 178 -7.94 1.97 0.38
N HIS A 179 -7.27 2.55 1.38
CA HIS A 179 -6.96 3.98 1.40
C HIS A 179 -5.98 4.39 0.31
N ALA A 180 -4.96 3.57 0.05
CA ALA A 180 -4.07 3.79 -1.09
C ALA A 180 -4.82 3.72 -2.44
N THR A 181 -5.80 2.83 -2.55
CA THR A 181 -6.64 2.69 -3.75
C THR A 181 -7.60 3.86 -3.90
N TRP A 182 -8.27 4.30 -2.83
CA TRP A 182 -9.10 5.50 -2.79
C TRP A 182 -8.31 6.76 -3.19
N CYS A 183 -7.10 6.94 -2.63
CA CYS A 183 -6.22 8.04 -3.00
C CYS A 183 -5.90 8.02 -4.51
N ALA A 184 -5.58 6.84 -5.05
CA ALA A 184 -5.36 6.69 -6.49
C ALA A 184 -6.60 7.00 -7.31
N GLU A 185 -7.78 6.53 -6.92
CA GLU A 185 -9.04 6.87 -7.61
C GLU A 185 -9.28 8.38 -7.62
N LYS A 186 -9.10 9.05 -6.49
CA LYS A 186 -9.26 10.50 -6.36
C LYS A 186 -8.28 11.28 -7.26
N VAL A 187 -6.99 10.97 -7.18
CA VAL A 187 -5.95 11.61 -8.02
C VAL A 187 -6.17 11.34 -9.51
N MET A 188 -6.58 10.12 -9.86
CA MET A 188 -6.87 9.76 -11.25
C MET A 188 -8.11 10.50 -11.77
N ALA A 189 -9.15 10.63 -10.94
CA ALA A 189 -10.35 11.40 -11.28
C ALA A 189 -10.06 12.89 -11.49
N GLU A 190 -9.22 13.49 -10.64
CA GLU A 190 -8.81 14.89 -10.79
C GLU A 190 -7.95 15.12 -12.05
N ARG A 191 -6.99 14.22 -12.31
CA ARG A 191 -6.01 14.41 -13.39
C ARG A 191 -6.51 14.00 -14.77
N TYR A 192 -7.38 12.98 -14.82
CA TYR A 192 -7.85 12.39 -16.07
C TYR A 192 -9.38 12.48 -16.23
N GLY A 193 -10.13 12.98 -15.24
CA GLY A 193 -11.59 12.92 -15.24
C GLY A 193 -12.11 11.52 -14.90
N GLU A 194 -13.37 11.23 -15.21
CA GLU A 194 -13.97 9.89 -15.10
C GLU A 194 -13.41 8.92 -16.15
N HIS A 195 -12.09 8.76 -16.19
CA HIS A 195 -11.49 7.68 -16.95
C HIS A 195 -11.91 6.36 -16.30
N THR A 196 -12.67 5.57 -17.04
CA THR A 196 -12.84 4.16 -16.72
C THR A 196 -11.46 3.56 -16.47
N ARG A 197 -11.35 2.69 -15.46
CA ARG A 197 -10.18 1.82 -15.25
C ARG A 197 -10.01 0.88 -16.45
N GLY A 198 -9.70 1.42 -17.62
CA GLY A 198 -9.89 0.78 -18.91
C GLY A 198 -8.85 1.33 -19.86
N GLY A 199 -7.84 0.52 -20.13
CA GLY A 199 -6.70 0.95 -20.91
C GLY A 199 -5.53 0.03 -20.61
N LEU A 200 -5.14 -0.73 -21.62
CA LEU A 200 -3.92 -1.51 -21.63
C LEU A 200 -3.22 -1.21 -22.94
N THR A 201 -1.91 -0.96 -22.89
CA THR A 201 -1.14 -0.84 -24.14
C THR A 201 -1.07 -2.18 -24.87
N LYS A 202 -1.11 -3.28 -24.12
CA LYS A 202 -1.14 -4.66 -24.61
C LYS A 202 -1.95 -5.54 -23.65
N PRO A 203 -2.64 -6.59 -24.12
CA PRO A 203 -3.28 -7.56 -23.24
C PRO A 203 -2.29 -8.15 -22.23
N PRO A 204 -2.71 -8.51 -21.00
CA PRO A 204 -1.81 -9.13 -20.04
C PRO A 204 -1.35 -10.49 -20.56
N SER A 205 -0.09 -10.82 -20.32
CA SER A 205 0.44 -12.14 -20.68
C SER A 205 -0.33 -13.28 -20.01
N ARG A 206 -0.34 -14.47 -20.62
CA ARG A 206 -0.97 -15.68 -20.04
C ARG A 206 -0.51 -15.95 -18.61
N ARG A 207 0.76 -15.71 -18.30
CA ARG A 207 1.34 -15.90 -16.96
C ARG A 207 0.75 -14.92 -15.94
N HIS A 208 0.63 -13.65 -16.32
CA HIS A 208 0.01 -12.62 -15.47
C HIS A 208 -1.48 -12.91 -15.28
N ALA A 209 -2.21 -13.21 -16.35
CA ALA A 209 -3.62 -13.59 -16.28
C ALA A 209 -3.86 -14.81 -15.39
N ARG A 210 -3.01 -15.85 -15.47
CA ARG A 210 -3.08 -17.03 -14.59
C ARG A 210 -2.84 -16.66 -13.12
N ARG A 211 -1.86 -15.80 -12.82
CA ARG A 211 -1.61 -15.32 -11.45
C ARG A 211 -2.80 -14.53 -10.92
N ALA A 212 -3.33 -13.60 -11.72
CA ALA A 212 -4.49 -12.78 -11.35
C ALA A 212 -5.74 -13.63 -11.04
N ARG A 213 -5.86 -14.82 -11.63
CA ARG A 213 -6.92 -15.80 -11.35
C ARG A 213 -6.59 -16.78 -10.20
N SER A 214 -5.43 -16.68 -9.57
CA SER A 214 -5.11 -17.54 -8.43
C SER A 214 -5.99 -17.22 -7.22
N ALA A 215 -6.24 -18.21 -6.35
CA ALA A 215 -7.07 -18.01 -5.16
C ALA A 215 -6.54 -16.89 -4.26
N GLY A 216 -5.21 -16.81 -4.07
CA GLY A 216 -4.55 -15.74 -3.31
C GLY A 216 -4.83 -14.36 -3.88
N CYS A 217 -4.58 -14.14 -5.18
CA CYS A 217 -4.82 -12.83 -5.79
C CYS A 217 -6.31 -12.45 -5.84
N ARG A 218 -7.23 -13.43 -5.93
CA ARG A 218 -8.66 -13.16 -5.83
C ARG A 218 -9.06 -12.73 -4.42
N GLN A 219 -8.50 -13.38 -3.40
CA GLN A 219 -8.74 -12.99 -2.01
C GLN A 219 -8.18 -11.59 -1.74
N GLU A 220 -6.92 -11.33 -2.12
CA GLU A 220 -6.30 -10.00 -1.99
C GLU A 220 -7.12 -8.92 -2.70
N ARG A 221 -7.69 -9.21 -3.87
CA ARG A 221 -8.58 -8.29 -4.57
C ARG A 221 -9.85 -8.02 -3.77
N ARG A 222 -10.54 -9.06 -3.27
CA ARG A 222 -11.75 -8.89 -2.45
C ARG A 222 -11.48 -8.08 -1.19
N ASP A 223 -10.37 -8.37 -0.52
CA ASP A 223 -9.93 -7.64 0.68
C ASP A 223 -9.68 -6.17 0.35
N ASN A 224 -9.05 -5.89 -0.79
CA ASN A 224 -8.77 -4.53 -1.24
C ASN A 224 -10.04 -3.79 -1.69
N ASP A 225 -10.95 -4.46 -2.39
CA ASP A 225 -12.24 -3.90 -2.81
C ASP A 225 -13.10 -3.56 -1.59
N ALA A 226 -13.15 -4.45 -0.59
CA ALA A 226 -13.83 -4.21 0.67
C ALA A 226 -13.20 -3.03 1.42
N GLY A 227 -11.87 -2.98 1.49
CA GLY A 227 -11.15 -1.86 2.10
C GLY A 227 -11.40 -0.54 1.40
N THR A 228 -11.40 -0.53 0.07
CA THR A 228 -11.70 0.67 -0.73
C THR A 228 -13.14 1.11 -0.51
N GLY A 229 -14.10 0.18 -0.51
CA GLY A 229 -15.51 0.47 -0.22
C GLY A 229 -15.69 1.08 1.18
N PHE A 230 -15.05 0.52 2.20
CA PHE A 230 -15.04 1.06 3.55
C PHE A 230 -14.47 2.49 3.60
N VAL A 231 -13.27 2.71 3.03
CA VAL A 231 -12.62 4.03 3.04
C VAL A 231 -13.45 5.07 2.31
N THR A 232 -13.94 4.74 1.12
CA THR A 232 -14.82 5.62 0.35
C THR A 232 -16.07 5.96 1.16
N HIS A 233 -16.72 4.97 1.78
CA HIS A 233 -17.93 5.19 2.58
C HIS A 233 -17.70 6.21 3.71
N VAL A 234 -16.63 6.04 4.48
CA VAL A 234 -16.37 6.90 5.65
C VAL A 234 -15.86 8.29 5.25
N LEU A 235 -15.09 8.41 4.18
CA LEU A 235 -14.54 9.70 3.73
C LEU A 235 -15.49 10.51 2.84
N THR A 236 -16.53 9.90 2.27
CA THR A 236 -17.56 10.62 1.50
C THR A 236 -18.86 10.81 2.27
N GLY A 237 -19.04 10.12 3.40
CA GLY A 237 -20.30 10.16 4.15
C GLY A 237 -21.43 9.46 3.42
N ALA A 238 -21.15 8.38 2.68
CA ALA A 238 -22.14 7.65 1.89
C ALA A 238 -23.19 6.89 2.74
N GLY A 239 -23.01 6.86 4.07
CA GLY A 239 -23.90 6.19 5.02
C GLY A 239 -24.76 7.13 5.84
N LYS A 240 -25.01 6.73 7.09
CA LYS A 240 -25.86 7.48 8.04
C LYS A 240 -25.14 8.65 8.71
N ARG A 241 -23.82 8.65 8.66
CA ARG A 241 -22.95 9.62 9.33
C ARG A 241 -22.32 10.57 8.30
N PRO A 242 -22.01 11.83 8.69
CA PRO A 242 -21.30 12.74 7.82
C PRO A 242 -19.92 12.19 7.45
N ALA A 243 -19.36 12.72 6.36
CA ALA A 243 -18.00 12.41 5.94
C ALA A 243 -17.01 12.72 7.06
N LEU A 244 -16.11 11.78 7.31
CA LEU A 244 -15.01 11.95 8.24
C LEU A 244 -13.93 12.84 7.62
N ASP A 245 -13.33 13.71 8.42
CA ASP A 245 -12.14 14.44 7.99
C ASP A 245 -10.99 13.45 7.68
N VAL A 246 -10.23 13.73 6.63
CA VAL A 246 -9.13 12.84 6.20
C VAL A 246 -8.04 12.77 7.27
N GLY A 247 -7.76 13.87 7.98
CA GLY A 247 -6.84 13.91 9.11
C GLY A 247 -7.31 13.04 10.28
N GLN A 248 -8.61 13.06 10.59
CA GLN A 248 -9.20 12.17 11.60
C GLN A 248 -9.10 10.69 11.19
N PHE A 249 -9.38 10.38 9.92
CA PHE A 249 -9.21 9.02 9.39
C PHE A 249 -7.77 8.52 9.54
N ASN A 250 -6.78 9.38 9.29
CA ASN A 250 -5.36 9.04 9.35
C ASN A 250 -4.87 8.61 10.73
N VAL A 251 -5.58 8.94 11.81
CA VAL A 251 -5.27 8.47 13.17
C VAL A 251 -5.23 6.95 13.25
N LEU A 252 -5.97 6.25 12.37
CA LEU A 252 -5.93 4.79 12.27
C LEU A 252 -4.51 4.23 12.08
N PHE A 253 -3.64 4.96 11.38
CA PHE A 253 -2.29 4.50 11.06
C PHE A 253 -1.33 4.56 12.25
N SER A 254 -1.67 5.27 13.33
CA SER A 254 -0.91 5.28 14.59
C SER A 254 -1.66 4.63 15.76
N ALA A 255 -2.98 4.50 15.68
CA ALA A 255 -3.83 3.88 16.71
C ALA A 255 -4.56 2.63 16.16
N PHE A 256 -3.87 1.49 16.09
CA PHE A 256 -4.42 0.26 15.50
C PHE A 256 -5.67 -0.28 16.20
N THR A 257 -5.93 0.09 17.45
CA THR A 257 -7.16 -0.24 18.18
C THR A 257 -8.41 0.40 17.56
N LEU A 258 -8.23 1.51 16.84
CA LEU A 258 -9.30 2.16 16.10
C LEU A 258 -9.57 1.48 14.75
N MET A 259 -8.65 0.65 14.23
CA MET A 259 -8.89 -0.06 12.97
C MET A 259 -10.18 -0.88 13.03
N PRO A 260 -10.94 -0.98 11.92
CA PRO A 260 -12.13 -1.80 11.85
C PRO A 260 -11.77 -3.28 12.01
N SER A 261 -12.68 -4.02 12.61
CA SER A 261 -12.71 -5.48 12.47
C SER A 261 -13.18 -5.89 11.06
N PRO A 262 -13.01 -7.16 10.65
CA PRO A 262 -13.56 -7.64 9.37
C PRO A 262 -15.08 -7.44 9.23
N ALA A 263 -15.84 -7.55 10.34
CA ALA A 263 -17.29 -7.33 10.33
C ALA A 263 -17.64 -5.84 10.13
N GLU A 264 -16.92 -4.96 10.83
CA GLU A 264 -17.03 -3.51 10.70
C GLU A 264 -16.63 -3.00 9.31
N LEU A 265 -15.70 -3.70 8.65
CA LEU A 265 -15.30 -3.36 7.29
C LEU A 265 -16.43 -3.60 6.28
N ALA A 266 -17.31 -4.58 6.55
CA ALA A 266 -18.53 -4.82 5.79
C ALA A 266 -19.72 -3.94 6.23
N ALA A 267 -19.61 -3.27 7.39
CA ALA A 267 -20.64 -2.39 7.97
C ALA A 267 -20.00 -1.09 8.49
N PRO A 268 -19.58 -0.17 7.60
CA PRO A 268 -18.79 0.99 8.00
C PRO A 268 -19.48 1.93 9.02
N ASP A 269 -20.81 2.02 9.00
CA ASP A 269 -21.56 2.81 9.99
C ASP A 269 -21.39 2.26 11.41
N THR A 270 -21.32 0.92 11.58
CA THR A 270 -21.06 0.29 12.89
C THR A 270 -19.68 0.65 13.42
N TRP A 271 -18.70 0.76 12.52
CA TRP A 271 -17.37 1.24 12.89
C TRP A 271 -17.42 2.69 13.37
N LEU A 272 -18.06 3.58 12.59
CA LEU A 272 -18.21 4.99 12.93
C LEU A 272 -18.89 5.17 14.28
N ASP A 273 -19.96 4.42 14.57
CA ASP A 273 -20.64 4.45 15.86
C ASP A 273 -19.71 4.10 17.04
N ARG A 274 -18.73 3.21 16.83
CA ARG A 274 -17.75 2.84 17.85
C ARG A 274 -16.67 3.90 18.04
N VAL A 275 -16.16 4.48 16.95
CA VAL A 275 -14.97 5.36 17.01
C VAL A 275 -15.32 6.84 17.24
N GLN A 276 -16.49 7.30 16.80
CA GLN A 276 -16.91 8.70 16.93
C GLN A 276 -16.88 9.20 18.39
N PRO A 277 -17.38 8.46 19.40
CA PRO A 277 -17.30 8.92 20.79
C PRO A 277 -15.88 9.01 21.35
N VAL A 278 -14.91 8.33 20.73
CA VAL A 278 -13.49 8.45 21.11
C VAL A 278 -12.94 9.77 20.58
N TRP A 279 -13.21 10.09 19.31
CA TRP A 279 -12.78 11.36 18.73
C TRP A 279 -13.44 12.57 19.39
N ASP A 280 -14.73 12.52 19.67
CA ASP A 280 -15.45 13.66 20.27
C ASP A 280 -14.90 13.99 21.67
N ARG A 281 -14.47 12.98 22.45
CA ARG A 281 -13.85 13.17 23.76
C ARG A 281 -12.48 13.83 23.68
N ASP A 282 -11.67 13.45 22.70
CA ASP A 282 -10.33 14.03 22.51
C ASP A 282 -10.39 15.49 22.00
N HIS A 283 -11.48 15.88 21.33
CA HIS A 283 -11.69 17.25 20.83
C HIS A 283 -12.46 18.15 21.80
N SER A 284 -13.22 17.60 22.76
CA SER A 284 -13.89 18.39 23.81
C SER A 284 -12.95 18.83 24.94
N ALA A 285 -11.73 18.29 24.99
CA ALA A 285 -10.71 18.57 26.00
C ALA A 285 -9.64 19.58 25.52
N ARG A 286 -9.85 20.22 24.36
CA ARG A 286 -9.01 21.28 23.80
C ARG A 286 -9.83 22.55 23.62
#